data_AF-A0A1F2X9U0-F1
#
_entry.id   AF-A0A1F2X9U0-F1
#
_cell.length_a   1.000
_cell.length_b   1.000
_cell.length_c   1.000
_cell.angle_alpha   90.00
_cell.angle_beta   90.00
_cell.angle_gamma   90.00
#
_symmetry.space_group_name_H-M   'P 1'
#
loop_
_entity.id
_entity.type
_entity.pdbx_description
1 polymer ?
#
loop_
_entity_poly.entity_id
_entity_poly.type
_entity_poly.pdbx_seq_one_letter_code
_entity_poly.pdbx_strand_id
1 'polypeptide(L)'
;MAGGSTDPVIRNYREKISDNDLKILEALNKRLSLVKSLKDYKEAQGLSFYDAAQEDWVVTYLCRANRGPLSNEGLREIYGLVLQCIKREAATPGRDQDRLA
;
A
#
# COMPACT_ATOMS: atom_id res chain seq x y z
N MET A 1 13.55 -14.18 27.41
CA MET A 1 12.27 -13.52 27.75
C MET A 1 12.49 -12.02 27.69
N ALA A 2 12.10 -11.39 26.58
CA ALA A 2 12.34 -9.97 26.34
C ALA A 2 11.51 -9.14 27.33
N GLY A 3 12.18 -8.37 28.19
CA GLY A 3 11.53 -7.38 29.04
C GLY A 3 10.86 -6.33 28.16
N GLY A 4 9.55 -6.46 27.93
CA GLY A 4 8.75 -5.38 27.39
C GLY A 4 8.92 -4.18 28.32
N SER A 5 9.28 -3.02 27.76
CA SER A 5 9.45 -1.81 28.56
C SER A 5 8.16 -1.56 29.34
N THR A 6 8.23 -1.62 30.67
CA THR A 6 7.13 -1.32 31.59
C THR A 6 6.78 0.17 31.60
N ASP A 7 7.52 0.99 30.85
CA ASP A 7 7.29 2.41 30.71
C ASP A 7 5.91 2.67 30.05
N PRO A 8 4.98 3.33 30.76
CA PRO A 8 3.63 3.56 30.27
C PRO A 8 3.59 4.52 29.06
N VAL A 9 4.55 5.44 28.92
CA VAL A 9 4.64 6.36 27.78
C VAL A 9 5.04 5.59 26.53
N ILE A 10 6.07 4.73 26.63
CA ILE A 10 6.51 3.89 25.51
C ILE A 10 5.37 2.98 25.06
N ARG A 11 4.66 2.36 26.01
CA ARG A 11 3.50 1.50 25.71
C ARG A 11 2.42 2.25 24.93
N ASN A 12 2.01 3.43 25.40
CA ASN A 12 1.00 4.24 24.74
C ASN A 12 1.40 4.66 23.31
N TYR A 13 2.67 4.99 23.08
CA TYR A 13 3.13 5.28 21.71
C TYR A 13 3.10 4.04 20.80
N ARG A 14 3.46 2.85 21.32
CA ARG A 14 3.37 1.61 20.55
C ARG A 14 1.93 1.28 20.15
N GLU A 15 0.98 1.45 21.06
CA GLU A 15 -0.45 1.27 20.77
C GLU A 15 -0.91 2.20 19.64
N LYS A 16 -0.57 3.50 19.72
CA LYS A 16 -0.88 4.48 18.66
C LYS A 16 -0.22 4.15 17.31
N ILE A 17 1.01 3.64 17.32
CA ILE A 17 1.72 3.20 16.11
C ILE A 17 1.00 2.01 15.50
N SER A 18 0.65 1.00 16.31
CA SER A 18 -0.09 -0.17 15.84
C SER A 18 -1.45 0.19 15.24
N ASP A 19 -2.19 1.11 15.86
CA ASP A 19 -3.46 1.60 15.31
C ASP A 19 -3.27 2.31 13.96
N ASN A 20 -2.16 3.04 13.79
CA ASN A 20 -1.83 3.67 12.53
C ASN A 20 -1.40 2.64 11.47
N ASP A 21 -0.65 1.61 11.85
CA ASP A 21 -0.22 0.53 10.97
C ASP A 21 -1.42 -0.26 10.40
N LEU A 22 -2.47 -0.46 11.22
CA LEU A 22 -3.73 -1.06 10.75
C LEU A 22 -4.39 -0.20 9.67
N LYS A 23 -4.41 1.12 9.82
CA LYS A 23 -4.96 2.04 8.80
C LYS A 23 -4.13 2.02 7.51
N ILE A 24 -2.81 1.91 7.63
CA ILE A 24 -1.93 1.74 6.46
C ILE A 24 -2.25 0.44 5.73
N LEU A 25 -2.39 -0.67 6.47
CA LEU A 25 -2.75 -1.98 5.90
C LEU A 25 -4.11 -1.94 5.18
N GLU A 26 -5.13 -1.34 5.80
CA GLU A 26 -6.45 -1.15 5.18
C GLU A 26 -6.36 -0.35 3.88
N ALA A 27 -5.61 0.76 3.88
CA ALA A 27 -5.42 1.59 2.70
C ALA A 27 -4.69 0.83 1.57
N LEU A 28 -3.67 0.04 1.90
CA LEU A 28 -2.95 -0.80 0.93
C LEU A 28 -3.85 -1.88 0.33
N ASN A 29 -4.64 -2.56 1.15
CA ASN A 29 -5.62 -3.56 0.67
C ASN A 29 -6.68 -2.92 -0.24
N LYS A 30 -7.19 -1.75 0.14
CA LYS A 30 -8.13 -1.01 -0.71
C LYS A 30 -7.51 -0.62 -2.05
N ARG A 31 -6.25 -0.16 -2.05
CA ARG A 31 -5.51 0.15 -3.28
C ARG A 31 -5.35 -1.09 -4.16
N LEU A 32 -5.02 -2.24 -3.59
CA LEU A 32 -4.90 -3.51 -4.33
C LEU A 32 -6.23 -3.88 -5.01
N SER A 33 -7.33 -3.82 -4.25
CA SER A 33 -8.67 -4.12 -4.78
C SER A 33 -9.02 -3.21 -5.97
N LEU A 34 -8.77 -1.91 -5.87
CA LEU A 34 -9.00 -0.95 -6.96
C LEU A 34 -8.14 -1.26 -8.19
N VAL A 35 -6.87 -1.62 -7.99
CA VAL A 35 -5.96 -1.98 -9.08
C VAL A 35 -6.37 -3.27 -9.78
N LYS A 36 -6.87 -4.27 -9.04
CA LYS A 36 -7.44 -5.50 -9.61
C LYS A 36 -8.67 -5.19 -10.47
N SER A 37 -9.63 -4.44 -9.95
CA SER A 37 -10.81 -4.04 -10.73
C SER A 37 -10.44 -3.24 -11.99
N LEU A 38 -9.44 -2.36 -11.91
CA LEU A 38 -8.94 -1.61 -13.08
C LEU A 38 -8.28 -2.55 -14.10
N LYS A 39 -7.50 -3.53 -13.64
CA LYS A 39 -6.89 -4.55 -14.49
C LYS A 39 -7.96 -5.33 -15.25
N ASP A 40 -8.94 -5.88 -14.54
CA ASP A 40 -10.03 -6.69 -15.11
C ASP A 40 -10.79 -5.89 -16.18
N TYR A 41 -11.07 -4.61 -15.90
CA TYR A 41 -11.69 -3.71 -16.87
C TYR A 41 -10.82 -3.50 -18.10
N LYS A 42 -9.52 -3.19 -17.94
CA LYS A 42 -8.61 -2.99 -19.07
C LYS A 42 -8.48 -4.25 -19.92
N GLU A 43 -8.37 -5.42 -19.30
CA GLU A 43 -8.29 -6.71 -19.99
C GLU A 43 -9.55 -7.00 -20.78
N ALA A 44 -10.73 -6.75 -20.21
CA ALA A 44 -12.01 -6.89 -20.92
C ALA A 44 -12.14 -5.96 -22.14
N GLN A 45 -11.40 -4.85 -22.17
CA GLN A 45 -11.34 -3.91 -23.29
C GLN A 45 -10.13 -4.14 -24.23
N GLY A 46 -9.32 -5.17 -23.99
CA GLY A 46 -8.10 -5.43 -24.76
C GLY A 46 -6.99 -4.38 -24.55
N LEU A 47 -7.02 -3.62 -23.45
CA LEU A 47 -6.06 -2.58 -23.12
C LEU A 47 -4.89 -3.12 -22.28
N SER A 48 -3.70 -2.55 -22.46
CA SER A 48 -2.53 -2.87 -21.63
C SER A 48 -2.74 -2.41 -20.19
N PHE A 49 -2.48 -3.31 -19.25
CA PHE A 49 -2.52 -3.00 -17.82
C PHE A 49 -1.36 -2.09 -17.38
N TYR A 50 -0.15 -2.34 -17.87
CA TYR A 50 1.07 -1.62 -17.48
C TYR A 50 1.13 -0.21 -18.08
N ASP A 51 1.38 0.79 -17.23
CA ASP A 51 1.52 2.20 -17.59
C ASP A 51 2.56 2.88 -16.69
N ALA A 52 3.79 3.02 -17.20
CA ALA A 52 4.90 3.62 -16.47
C ALA A 52 4.72 5.12 -16.21
N ALA A 53 4.06 5.85 -17.12
CA ALA A 53 3.81 7.27 -16.97
C ALA A 53 2.82 7.54 -15.84
N GLN A 54 1.80 6.69 -15.72
CA GLN A 54 0.85 6.76 -14.60
C GLN A 54 1.55 6.51 -13.25
N GLU A 55 2.50 5.58 -13.18
CA GLU A 55 3.26 5.32 -11.95
C GLU A 55 4.11 6.51 -11.52
N ASP A 56 4.86 7.11 -12.46
CA ASP A 56 5.68 8.30 -12.19
C ASP A 56 4.81 9.50 -11.77
N TRP A 57 3.66 9.66 -12.41
CA TRP A 57 2.69 10.69 -12.05
C TRP A 57 2.18 10.52 -10.61
N VAL A 58 1.84 9.29 -10.18
CA VAL A 58 1.37 9.02 -8.81
C VAL A 58 2.43 9.44 -7.80
N VAL A 59 3.69 9.05 -8.01
CA VAL A 59 4.78 9.38 -7.09
C VAL A 59 5.01 10.89 -7.03
N THR A 60 5.03 11.56 -8.19
CA THR A 60 5.21 13.01 -8.29
C THR A 60 4.07 13.77 -7.61
N TYR A 61 2.83 13.33 -7.82
CA TYR A 61 1.64 13.91 -7.19
C TYR A 61 1.72 13.81 -5.67
N LEU A 62 2.08 12.64 -5.14
CA LEU A 62 2.19 12.43 -3.69
C LEU A 62 3.31 13.27 -3.07
N CYS A 63 4.45 13.41 -3.74
CA CYS A 63 5.52 14.32 -3.29
C CYS A 63 5.01 15.76 -3.16
N ARG A 64 4.19 16.23 -4.10
CA ARG A 64 3.62 17.58 -4.05
C ARG A 64 2.51 17.73 -3.02
N ALA A 65 1.73 16.67 -2.79
CA ALA A 65 0.61 16.68 -1.85
C ALA A 65 1.04 16.47 -0.38
N ASN A 66 2.24 15.95 -0.16
CA ASN A 66 2.76 15.66 1.18
C ASN A 66 2.96 16.94 2.01
N ARG A 67 2.08 17.16 2.99
CA ARG A 67 2.18 18.22 4.01
C ARG A 67 2.73 17.70 5.34
N GLY A 68 3.12 16.43 5.39
CA GLY A 68 3.65 15.76 6.56
C GLY A 68 5.18 15.80 6.64
N PRO A 69 5.76 15.20 7.68
CA PRO A 69 7.20 15.23 7.92
C PRO A 69 8.02 14.27 7.06
N LEU A 70 7.37 13.42 6.25
CA LEU A 70 8.07 12.47 5.39
C LEU A 70 8.86 13.20 4.29
N SER A 71 10.12 12.84 4.06
CA SER A 71 10.90 13.45 2.98
C SER A 71 10.42 12.98 1.60
N ASN A 72 10.67 13.78 0.57
CA ASN A 72 10.36 13.39 -0.80
C ASN A 72 11.17 12.18 -1.27
N GLU A 73 12.35 11.94 -0.70
CA GLU A 73 13.16 10.75 -0.98
C GLU A 73 12.51 9.51 -0.36
N GLY A 74 12.19 9.54 0.94
CA GLY A 74 11.53 8.42 1.62
C GLY A 74 10.16 8.11 1.04
N LEU A 75 9.40 9.13 0.62
CA LEU A 75 8.13 8.92 -0.06
C LEU A 75 8.29 8.20 -1.39
N ARG A 76 9.31 8.55 -2.20
CA ARG A 76 9.62 7.85 -3.46
C ARG A 76 9.98 6.39 -3.21
N GLU A 77 10.80 6.12 -2.21
CA GLU A 77 11.19 4.77 -1.83
C GLU A 77 9.97 3.93 -1.43
N ILE A 78 9.16 4.43 -0.50
CA ILE A 78 7.96 3.75 -0.01
C ILE A 78 6.99 3.49 -1.17
N TYR A 79 6.69 4.51 -1.97
CA TYR A 79 5.70 4.34 -3.05
C TYR A 79 6.22 3.48 -4.21
N GLY A 80 7.53 3.46 -4.47
CA GLY A 80 8.14 2.51 -5.39
C GLY A 80 7.87 1.07 -4.97
N LEU A 81 8.07 0.76 -3.68
CA LEU A 81 7.78 -0.56 -3.12
C LEU A 81 6.29 -0.89 -3.13
N VAL A 82 5.42 0.07 -2.80
CA VAL A 82 3.96 -0.10 -2.87
C VAL A 82 3.52 -0.43 -4.30
N LEU A 83 4.00 0.31 -5.30
CA LEU A 83 3.68 0.07 -6.70
C LEU A 83 4.15 -1.30 -7.17
N GLN A 84 5.39 -1.67 -6.83
CA GLN A 84 5.96 -2.98 -7.16
C GLN A 84 5.16 -4.13 -6.53
N CYS A 85 4.84 -4.02 -5.24
CA CYS A 85 4.10 -5.04 -4.51
C CYS A 85 2.69 -5.22 -5.08
N ILE A 86 1.95 -4.10 -5.22
CA ILE A 86 0.56 -4.13 -5.70
C ILE A 86 0.46 -4.67 -7.12
N LYS A 87 1.40 -4.34 -8.01
CA LYS A 87 1.45 -4.92 -9.37
C LYS A 87 1.60 -6.44 -9.34
N ARG A 88 2.52 -6.96 -8.52
CA ARG A 88 2.75 -8.40 -8.38
C ARG A 88 1.53 -9.12 -7.83
N GLU A 89 0.90 -8.57 -6.80
CA GLU A 89 -0.32 -9.12 -6.19
C GLU A 89 -1.54 -9.05 -7.14
N ALA A 90 -1.62 -8.02 -7.98
CA ALA A 90 -2.68 -7.90 -9.00
C ALA A 90 -2.45 -8.81 -10.22
N ALA A 91 -1.19 -9.13 -10.53
CA ALA A 91 -0.85 -10.09 -11.57
C ALA A 91 -1.14 -11.54 -11.16
N THR A 92 -1.07 -11.84 -9.86
CA THR A 92 -1.39 -13.16 -9.33
C THR A 92 -2.90 -13.41 -9.45
N PRO A 93 -3.35 -14.48 -10.12
CA PRO A 93 -4.76 -14.88 -10.08
C PRO A 93 -5.17 -15.01 -8.62
N GLY A 94 -6.37 -14.53 -8.26
CA GLY A 94 -6.86 -14.65 -6.90
C GLY A 94 -6.70 -16.10 -6.44
N ARG A 95 -5.93 -16.34 -5.37
CA ARG A 95 -6.27 -17.48 -4.53
C ARG A 95 -7.67 -17.15 -4.05
N ASP A 96 -8.63 -17.86 -4.60
CA ASP A 96 -10.04 -17.68 -4.35
C ASP A 96 -10.31 -17.52 -2.86
N GLN A 97 -11.45 -16.92 -2.58
CA GLN A 97 -12.10 -16.88 -1.28
C GLN A 97 -12.46 -18.28 -0.73
N ASP A 98 -11.76 -19.35 -1.17
CA ASP A 98 -11.96 -20.78 -0.91
C ASP A 98 -11.12 -21.30 0.27
N ARG A 99 -10.92 -20.46 1.29
CA ARG A 99 -10.58 -20.94 2.64
C ARG A 99 -11.42 -20.19 3.63
N LEU A 100 -12.70 -20.54 3.69
CA LEU A 100 -13.56 -20.65 4.88
C LEU A 100 -14.97 -21.01 4.41
N ALA A 101 -15.11 -22.25 3.96
CA ALA A 101 -16.26 -23.08 4.29
C ALA A 101 -15.93 -23.84 5.58
#